data_AF-A0AA38GSF4-F1
#
_entry.id   AF-A0AA38GSF4-F1
#
_cell.length_a   1.000
_cell.length_b   1.000
_cell.length_c   1.000
_cell.angle_alpha   90.00
_cell.angle_beta   90.00
_cell.angle_gamma   90.00
#
_symmetry.space_group_name_H-M   'P 1'
#
loop_
_entity.id
_entity.type
_entity.pdbx_description
1 polymer ?
#
loop_
_entity_poly.entity_id
_entity_poly.type
_entity_poly.pdbx_seq_one_letter_code
_entity_poly.pdbx_strand_id
1 'polypeptide(L)' 'DPDPSLFISAYIWDIQVRRVMIDGGTSLNIVSSKSFQQMNIPPSCMCANPTMLRSFNDAITSTLGTMILNIHVGP' A
#
# COMPACT_ATOMS: atom_id res chain seq x y z
N ASP A 1 3.54 9.61 25.19
CA ASP A 1 3.55 8.43 24.33
C ASP A 1 3.10 8.79 22.93
N PRO A 2 3.69 8.21 21.87
CA PRO A 2 3.09 8.31 20.55
C PRO A 2 1.74 7.59 20.57
N ASP A 3 0.74 8.17 19.89
CA ASP A 3 -0.55 7.52 19.71
C ASP A 3 -0.38 6.13 19.08
N PRO A 4 -1.17 5.13 19.47
CA PRO A 4 -1.07 3.79 18.90
C PRO A 4 -1.36 3.85 17.39
N SER A 5 -0.56 3.13 16.60
CA SER A 5 -0.76 3.05 15.15
C SER A 5 -2.16 2.51 14.83
N LEU A 6 -2.87 3.23 13.96
CA LEU A 6 -4.23 2.88 13.56
C LEU A 6 -4.20 1.88 12.39
N PHE A 7 -4.95 0.79 12.52
CA PHE A 7 -5.11 -0.21 11.47
C PHE A 7 -6.59 -0.48 11.21
N ILE A 8 -6.93 -0.69 9.94
CA ILE A 8 -8.25 -1.14 9.51
C ILE A 8 -8.15 -2.47 8.73
N SER A 9 -9.27 -3.18 8.65
CA SER A 9 -9.47 -4.22 7.65
C SER A 9 -10.15 -3.63 6.42
N ALA A 10 -9.75 -4.07 5.24
CA ALA A 10 -10.30 -3.62 3.96
C ALA A 10 -10.33 -4.77 2.96
N TYR A 11 -11.18 -4.66 1.95
CA TYR A 11 -11.09 -5.49 0.75
C TYR A 11 -10.36 -4.70 -0.32
N ILE A 12 -9.31 -5.27 -0.90
CA ILE A 12 -8.63 -4.72 -2.07
C ILE A 12 -8.78 -5.73 -3.19
N TRP A 13 -9.53 -5.36 -4.24
CA TRP A 13 -9.82 -6.26 -5.37
C TRP A 13 -10.41 -7.60 -4.91
N ASP A 14 -11.42 -7.54 -4.04
CA ASP A 14 -12.10 -8.68 -3.42
C ASP A 14 -11.25 -9.52 -2.45
N ILE A 15 -10.01 -9.11 -2.20
CA ILE A 15 -9.11 -9.78 -1.26
C ILE A 15 -9.15 -9.08 0.08
N GLN A 16 -9.48 -9.84 1.13
CA GLN A 16 -9.50 -9.31 2.48
C GLN A 16 -8.07 -9.06 3.00
N VAL A 17 -7.72 -7.80 3.19
CA VAL A 17 -6.48 -7.34 3.84
C VAL A 17 -6.81 -6.96 5.29
N ARG A 18 -6.32 -7.76 6.23
CA ARG A 18 -6.66 -7.62 7.67
C ARG A 18 -6.00 -6.42 8.36
N ARG A 19 -4.90 -5.91 7.81
CA ARG A 19 -4.10 -4.83 8.41
C ARG A 19 -3.64 -3.84 7.34
N VAL A 20 -4.44 -2.80 7.13
CA VAL A 20 -4.06 -1.60 6.39
C VAL A 20 -3.76 -0.51 7.42
N MET A 21 -2.54 0.02 7.41
CA MET A 21 -2.14 1.09 8.32
C MET A 21 -2.71 2.42 7.83
N ILE A 22 -3.33 3.18 8.72
CA ILE A 22 -3.72 4.57 8.47
C ILE A 22 -2.59 5.47 8.97
N ASP A 23 -1.89 6.09 8.03
CA ASP A 23 -0.74 6.95 8.31
C ASP A 23 -0.97 8.35 7.74
N GLY A 24 -1.26 9.30 8.62
CA GLY A 24 -1.46 10.70 8.26
C GLY A 24 -0.17 11.45 7.89
N GLY A 25 1.00 10.85 8.12
CA GLY A 25 2.30 11.41 7.74
C GLY A 25 2.73 11.08 6.31
N THR A 26 1.98 10.23 5.62
CA THR A 26 2.31 9.74 4.28
C THR A 26 1.36 10.32 3.22
N SER A 27 1.89 10.72 2.06
CA SER A 27 1.13 11.31 0.96
C SER A 27 0.64 10.32 -0.11
N LEU A 28 1.00 9.03 0.02
CA LEU A 28 0.76 8.00 -0.99
C LEU A 28 0.34 6.67 -0.34
N ASN A 29 -0.57 5.95 -0.98
CA ASN A 29 -0.83 4.55 -0.63
C ASN A 29 0.31 3.67 -1.13
N ILE A 30 0.87 2.84 -0.26
CA ILE A 30 1.98 1.94 -0.58
C ILE A 30 1.59 0.50 -0.22
N VAL A 31 1.79 -0.41 -1.18
CA VAL A 31 1.69 -1.85 -0.95
C VAL A 31 3.10 -2.42 -1.07
N SER A 32 3.55 -3.15 -0.04
CA SER A 32 4.87 -3.81 -0.11
C SER A 32 4.88 -4.87 -1.22
N SER A 33 6.04 -5.10 -1.84
CA SER A 33 6.20 -6.15 -2.86
C SER A 33 5.76 -7.53 -2.34
N LYS A 34 6.05 -7.83 -1.07
CA LYS A 34 5.61 -9.04 -0.38
C LYS A 34 4.08 -9.13 -0.28
N SER A 35 3.42 -8.05 0.14
CA SER A 35 1.96 -8.01 0.23
C SER A 35 1.31 -8.14 -1.15
N PHE A 36 1.85 -7.45 -2.16
CA PHE A 36 1.37 -7.55 -3.54
C PHE A 36 1.43 -9.00 -4.06
N GLN A 37 2.55 -9.70 -3.83
CA GLN A 37 2.68 -11.12 -4.20
C GLN A 37 1.67 -12.01 -3.46
N GLN A 38 1.42 -11.75 -2.17
CA GLN A 38 0.45 -12.51 -1.37
C GLN A 38 -0.99 -12.26 -1.78
N MET A 39 -1.28 -11.10 -2.36
CA MET A 39 -2.59 -10.78 -2.92
C MET A 39 -2.83 -11.51 -4.25
N ASN A 40 -1.85 -12.23 -4.81
CA ASN A 40 -2.04 -12.97 -6.06
C ASN A 40 -2.62 -12.10 -7.21
N ILE A 41 -2.30 -10.79 -7.19
CA ILE A 41 -2.70 -9.84 -8.22
C ILE A 41 -1.78 -10.08 -9.43
N PRO A 42 -2.32 -10.23 -10.66
CA PRO A 42 -1.51 -10.40 -11.84
C PRO A 42 -0.52 -9.24 -12.02
N PRO A 43 0.77 -9.48 -12.31
CA PRO A 43 1.74 -8.40 -12.55
C PRO A 43 1.33 -7.48 -13.71
N SER A 44 0.52 -7.96 -14.66
CA SER A 44 -0.04 -7.16 -15.76
C SER A 44 -0.95 -6.03 -15.30
N CYS A 45 -1.45 -6.09 -14.07
CA CYS A 45 -2.24 -5.04 -13.44
C CYS A 45 -1.39 -3.87 -12.91
N MET A 46 -0.07 -4.03 -12.87
CA MET A 46 0.88 -3.00 -12.48
C MET A 46 1.45 -2.34 -13.73
N CYS A 47 1.30 -1.02 -13.83
CA CYS A 47 2.03 -0.23 -14.81
C CYS A 47 3.47 -0.05 -14.32
N ALA A 48 4.44 -0.49 -15.11
CA ALA A 48 5.87 -0.33 -14.83
C ALA A 48 6.32 1.13 -15.00
N ASN A 49 5.86 1.99 -14.07
CA ASN A 49 6.23 3.40 -13.96
C ASN A 49 6.76 3.65 -12.54
N PRO A 50 8.07 3.40 -12.31
CA PRO A 50 8.68 3.58 -11.00
C PRO A 50 8.57 5.02 -10.52
N THR A 51 8.15 5.21 -9.28
CA THR A 51 8.11 6.51 -8.62
C THR A 51 9.17 6.53 -7.52
N MET A 52 9.96 7.61 -7.47
CA MET A 52 10.92 7.83 -6.39
C MET A 52 10.18 8.27 -5.13
N LEU A 53 10.38 7.53 -4.05
CA LEU A 53 9.83 7.81 -2.74
C LEU A 53 10.94 8.32 -1.83
N ARG A 54 10.63 9.36 -1.07
CA ARG A 54 11.48 9.86 0.02
C ARG A 54 10.78 9.56 1.33
N SER A 55 11.47 8.85 2.21
CA SER A 55 10.99 8.56 3.55
C SER A 55 11.38 9.66 4.54
N PHE A 56 10.85 9.59 5.76
CA PHE A 56 11.04 10.61 6.79
C PHE A 56 12.52 10.86 7.16
N ASN A 57 13.38 9.84 7.08
CA ASN A 57 14.82 9.95 7.37
C ASN A 57 15.65 10.27 6.12
N ASP A 58 15.04 10.89 5.10
CA ASP A 58 15.62 11.17 3.79
C ASP A 58 16.09 9.92 3.01
N ALA A 59 15.84 8.70 3.49
CA ALA A 59 16.13 7.51 2.70
C ALA A 59 15.25 7.50 1.45
N ILE A 60 15.88 7.28 0.31
CA ILE A 60 15.25 7.27 -1.00
C ILE A 60 15.09 5.83 -1.46
N THR A 61 13.91 5.48 -1.95
CA THR A 61 13.62 4.18 -2.56
C THR A 61 12.77 4.38 -3.82
N SER A 62 12.63 3.36 -4.65
CA SER A 62 11.76 3.39 -5.83
C SER A 62 10.66 2.34 -5.73
N THR A 63 9.48 2.67 -6.23
CA THR A 63 8.43 1.66 -6.42
C THR A 63 8.76 0.76 -7.61
N LEU A 64 8.21 -0.47 -7.61
CA LEU A 64 8.26 -1.35 -8.78
C LEU A 64 7.35 -0.87 -9.91
N GLY A 65 6.33 -0.07 -9.57
CA GLY A 65 5.35 0.45 -10.50
C GLY A 65 4.20 1.11 -9.75
N THR A 66 3.09 1.29 -10.47
CA THR A 66 1.84 1.85 -9.94
C THR A 66 0.67 0.99 -10.38
N MET A 67 -0.41 0.97 -9.60
CA MET A 67 -1.64 0.26 -9.92
C MET A 67 -2.84 0.99 -9.33
N ILE A 68 -4.03 0.77 -9.90
CA ILE A 68 -5.28 1.24 -9.32
C ILE A 68 -5.69 0.28 -8.20
N LEU A 69 -5.86 0.76 -6.98
CA LEU A 69 -6.33 -0.05 -5.86
C LEU A 69 -7.83 0.19 -5.65
N ASN A 70 -8.68 -0.83 -5.88
CA ASN A 70 -10.10 -0.75 -5.55
C ASN A 70 -10.27 -1.17 -4.09
N ILE A 71 -10.35 -0.18 -3.20
CA ILE A 71 -10.40 -0.39 -1.75
C ILE A 71 -11.85 -0.24 -1.28
N HIS A 72 -12.36 -1.24 -0.56
CA HIS A 72 -13.62 -1.18 0.18
C HIS A 72 -13.32 -1.29 1.68
N VAL A 73 -13.86 -0.34 2.46
CA VAL A 73 -13.69 -0.28 3.91
C VAL A 73 -15.07 -0.28 4.55
N GLY A 74 -15.28 -1.14 5.55
CA GLY A 74 -16.58 -1.27 6.22
C GLY A 74 -17.55 -2.22 5.49
N PRO A 75 -18.78 -2.35 6.02
CA PRO A 75 -19.87 -3.06 5.36
C PRO A 75 -20.36 -2.35 4.09
#